data_AF-A0A0G3GX72-F1
#
_entry.id   AF-A0A0G3GX72-F1
#
_cell.length_a   1.000
_cell.length_b   1.000
_cell.length_c   1.000
_cell.angle_alpha   90.00
_cell.angle_beta   90.00
_cell.angle_gamma   90.00
#
_symmetry.space_group_name_H-M   'P 1'
#
loop_
_entity.id
_entity.type
_entity.pdbx_description
1 polymer ?
#
loop_
_entity_poly.entity_id
_entity_poly.type
_entity_poly.pdbx_seq_one_letter_code
_entity_poly.pdbx_strand_id
1 'polypeptide(L)'
;MVAAHFELTDESMLSFTGELVFRIRAIRDIPERFVKAGDLGGWVSSEYTSTSELRIGPKAWVAGDAVVAGDARVLGNALVYDSACVFGSARVKGWGRVHGNAKVFDDAIVKGRARVNQAASVFGGAQIGGDALITGTAEVTDNAKVSKHAVVAGDSIVEENAKITGDSHISDSLVTESARIDGHAAIYQDSAVSGDAHIFGDARLYSTIASGSAKISGGAHHHCWITDTAHVAADLPERAVLTGKALVEKTTDCEVFQPVGILDATITVARTATGDISSSIDPDDIAELEKQGLDDLFQQQLDAATRRIKEAMLTEPAPDEPLSFELTDETKTLADGTTIYRIRAAKDIEAYNFTVPRGELGGWVSSTHTSTHIPRIAESAWLSGDAILTDEAHITAGGYVVGQADISTMLRLEESDFEKTWLKICGTTVIHGGTVYGHGTLQGRSWVGPEAVISPVGVITDAHLGSSSNHRQFGPTSLGTTFFITRGYNRGVHIMAETLGEWATETLDELLPENPIERLYTQREWAEKYGWWSCMKNTSTHKKHRIIEEYTTLRKHIIAVLKEWDL
;
A
#
# COMPACT_ATOMS: atom_id res chain seq x y z
N MET A 1 32.21 -44.85 -12.49
CA MET A 1 31.73 -43.76 -11.61
C MET A 1 32.49 -42.48 -11.96
N VAL A 2 31.92 -41.31 -11.69
CA VAL A 2 32.70 -40.05 -11.71
C VAL A 2 33.49 -40.01 -10.39
N ALA A 3 34.80 -39.81 -10.48
CA ALA A 3 35.65 -39.72 -9.30
C ALA A 3 35.35 -38.44 -8.50
N ALA A 4 35.54 -38.50 -7.18
CA ALA A 4 35.61 -37.31 -6.35
C ALA A 4 36.75 -36.38 -6.82
N HIS A 5 36.64 -35.10 -6.47
CA HIS A 5 37.68 -34.08 -6.67
C HIS A 5 38.20 -33.53 -5.33
N PHE A 6 37.77 -34.18 -4.26
CA PHE A 6 38.20 -33.99 -2.88
C PHE A 6 38.49 -35.37 -2.27
N GLU A 7 39.25 -35.38 -1.18
CA GLU A 7 39.44 -36.51 -0.26
C GLU A 7 38.86 -36.14 1.11
N LEU A 8 38.52 -37.15 1.92
CA LEU A 8 38.24 -36.97 3.34
C LEU A 8 39.56 -37.00 4.12
N THR A 9 39.71 -36.13 5.12
CA THR A 9 40.90 -36.09 5.98
C THR A 9 40.63 -36.73 7.34
N ASP A 10 41.68 -36.96 8.13
CA ASP A 10 41.56 -37.48 9.51
C ASP A 10 40.86 -36.49 10.47
N GLU A 11 40.76 -35.21 10.10
CA GLU A 11 40.05 -34.20 10.87
C GLU A 11 38.53 -34.46 10.76
N SER A 12 37.91 -34.76 11.90
CA SER A 12 36.49 -35.13 11.97
C SER A 12 35.81 -34.58 13.22
N MET A 13 34.50 -34.35 13.12
CA MET A 13 33.64 -33.89 14.21
C MET A 13 32.26 -34.53 14.13
N LEU A 14 31.50 -34.46 15.22
CA LEU A 14 30.07 -34.82 15.20
C LEU A 14 29.27 -33.62 14.69
N SER A 15 28.43 -33.82 13.68
CA SER A 15 27.48 -32.80 13.21
C SER A 15 26.35 -32.60 14.22
N PHE A 16 25.59 -31.52 14.05
CA PHE A 16 24.30 -31.33 14.76
C PHE A 16 23.23 -32.38 14.34
N THR A 17 23.41 -33.11 13.23
CA THR A 17 22.57 -34.27 12.86
C THR A 17 22.95 -35.55 13.60
N GLY A 18 24.03 -35.54 14.40
CA GLY A 18 24.56 -36.72 15.08
C GLY A 18 25.37 -37.66 14.17
N GLU A 19 25.69 -37.23 12.96
CA GLU A 19 26.55 -37.95 12.01
C GLU A 19 28.02 -37.57 12.22
N LEU A 20 28.94 -38.51 12.01
CA LEU A 20 30.36 -38.19 11.93
C LEU A 20 30.64 -37.52 10.56
N VAL A 21 31.24 -36.33 10.58
CA VAL A 21 31.63 -35.59 9.37
C VAL A 21 33.12 -35.29 9.36
N PHE A 22 33.71 -35.31 8.17
CA PHE A 22 35.15 -35.19 7.93
C PHE A 22 35.44 -33.91 7.15
N ARG A 23 36.53 -33.22 7.50
CA ARG A 23 37.02 -32.06 6.74
C ARG A 23 37.49 -32.54 5.37
N ILE A 24 37.01 -31.91 4.29
CA ILE A 24 37.43 -32.26 2.93
C ILE A 24 38.71 -31.51 2.53
N ARG A 25 39.52 -32.12 1.65
CA ARG A 25 40.68 -31.49 1.02
C ARG A 25 40.61 -31.66 -0.51
N ALA A 26 40.91 -30.62 -1.27
CA ALA A 26 40.89 -30.68 -2.73
C ALA A 26 42.06 -31.51 -3.28
N ILE A 27 41.80 -32.55 -4.09
CA ILE A 27 42.86 -33.36 -4.73
C ILE A 27 43.31 -32.82 -6.10
N ARG A 28 42.70 -31.72 -6.56
CA ARG A 28 43.06 -30.98 -7.77
C ARG A 28 42.61 -29.53 -7.69
N ASP A 29 43.16 -28.68 -8.55
CA ASP A 29 42.64 -27.35 -8.79
C ASP A 29 41.17 -27.37 -9.26
N ILE A 30 40.40 -26.38 -8.80
CA ILE A 30 39.04 -26.07 -9.26
C ILE A 30 39.00 -24.55 -9.57
N PRO A 31 39.47 -24.12 -10.75
CA PRO A 31 39.66 -22.69 -11.05
C PRO A 31 38.38 -21.86 -10.95
N GLU A 32 37.22 -22.42 -11.29
CA GLU A 32 35.91 -21.76 -11.16
C GLU A 32 35.44 -21.54 -9.69
N ARG A 33 36.27 -21.97 -8.72
CA ARG A 33 36.08 -21.83 -7.28
C ARG A 33 37.21 -21.07 -6.60
N PHE A 34 38.28 -20.74 -7.33
CA PHE A 34 39.56 -20.26 -6.79
C PHE A 34 40.23 -21.24 -5.80
N VAL A 35 39.90 -22.54 -5.91
CA VAL A 35 40.43 -23.62 -5.05
C VAL A 35 41.63 -24.29 -5.73
N LYS A 36 42.66 -24.58 -4.94
CA LYS A 36 43.89 -25.27 -5.32
C LYS A 36 43.97 -26.68 -4.75
N ALA A 37 44.74 -27.54 -5.42
CA ALA A 37 45.09 -28.84 -4.87
C ALA A 37 45.78 -28.68 -3.50
N GLY A 38 45.26 -29.32 -2.46
CA GLY A 38 45.70 -29.21 -1.07
C GLY A 38 44.83 -28.30 -0.19
N ASP A 39 43.98 -27.44 -0.75
CA ASP A 39 43.11 -26.56 0.03
C ASP A 39 42.05 -27.35 0.83
N LEU A 40 41.76 -26.90 2.05
CA LEU A 40 40.68 -27.44 2.87
C LEU A 40 39.33 -26.80 2.48
N GLY A 41 38.31 -27.66 2.29
CA GLY A 41 36.91 -27.24 2.17
C GLY A 41 36.21 -27.24 3.52
N GLY A 42 34.89 -27.43 3.50
CA GLY A 42 34.08 -27.68 4.70
C GLY A 42 34.01 -29.16 5.09
N TRP A 43 32.89 -29.59 5.66
CA TRP A 43 32.70 -30.90 6.27
C TRP A 43 31.67 -31.75 5.53
N VAL A 44 31.92 -33.05 5.35
CA VAL A 44 30.93 -34.01 4.79
C VAL A 44 30.92 -35.35 5.52
N SER A 45 29.78 -36.05 5.54
CA SER A 45 29.70 -37.39 6.15
C SER A 45 30.32 -38.50 5.29
N SER A 46 30.39 -38.32 3.96
CA SER A 46 30.98 -39.30 3.02
C SER A 46 31.23 -38.71 1.63
N GLU A 47 32.05 -39.37 0.81
CA GLU A 47 32.23 -39.01 -0.61
C GLU A 47 30.96 -39.24 -1.46
N TYR A 48 30.21 -40.30 -1.15
CA TYR A 48 29.04 -40.77 -1.89
C TYR A 48 27.83 -40.94 -0.96
N THR A 49 26.62 -40.69 -1.48
CA THR A 49 25.34 -40.97 -0.82
C THR A 49 25.11 -42.48 -0.64
N SER A 50 24.10 -42.86 0.15
CA SER A 50 23.58 -44.22 0.28
C SER A 50 23.26 -44.85 -1.09
N THR A 51 22.76 -44.03 -2.02
CA THR A 51 22.46 -44.38 -3.41
C THR A 51 23.70 -44.52 -4.31
N SER A 52 24.91 -44.46 -3.75
CA SER A 52 26.21 -44.49 -4.47
C SER A 52 26.40 -43.35 -5.48
N GLU A 53 25.72 -42.21 -5.28
CA GLU A 53 25.91 -41.01 -6.09
C GLU A 53 26.93 -40.06 -5.44
N LEU A 54 27.76 -39.39 -6.24
CA LEU A 54 28.76 -38.46 -5.73
C LEU A 54 28.09 -37.28 -5.00
N ARG A 55 28.55 -36.99 -3.76
CA ARG A 55 27.98 -35.95 -2.89
C ARG A 55 28.24 -34.54 -3.38
N ILE A 56 29.49 -34.23 -3.73
CA ILE A 56 29.91 -32.94 -4.30
C ILE A 56 30.26 -33.15 -5.78
N GLY A 57 29.41 -32.66 -6.68
CA GLY A 57 29.59 -32.75 -8.14
C GLY A 57 30.86 -32.03 -8.64
N PRO A 58 31.36 -32.35 -9.85
CA PRO A 58 32.72 -32.02 -10.30
C PRO A 58 33.06 -30.53 -10.49
N LYS A 59 32.09 -29.63 -10.38
CA LYS A 59 32.28 -28.16 -10.39
C LYS A 59 31.64 -27.47 -9.15
N ALA A 60 31.14 -28.25 -8.20
CA ALA A 60 30.61 -27.75 -6.94
C ALA A 60 31.71 -27.71 -5.88
N TRP A 61 31.54 -26.92 -4.82
CA TRP A 61 32.46 -26.90 -3.69
C TRP A 61 31.73 -26.62 -2.37
N VAL A 62 32.30 -27.13 -1.28
CA VAL A 62 31.89 -26.87 0.11
C VAL A 62 33.08 -26.23 0.81
N ALA A 63 32.91 -25.06 1.41
CA ALA A 63 33.97 -24.26 2.03
C ALA A 63 33.54 -23.72 3.41
N GLY A 64 34.42 -22.96 4.07
CA GLY A 64 34.14 -22.49 5.44
C GLY A 64 33.96 -23.67 6.39
N ASP A 65 33.06 -23.55 7.36
CA ASP A 65 32.69 -24.60 8.29
C ASP A 65 31.34 -25.24 7.92
N ALA A 66 30.91 -25.07 6.66
CA ALA A 66 29.67 -25.64 6.14
C ALA A 66 29.67 -27.17 6.18
N VAL A 67 28.51 -27.76 6.47
CA VAL A 67 28.31 -29.19 6.67
C VAL A 67 27.37 -29.76 5.60
N VAL A 68 27.77 -30.84 4.92
CA VAL A 68 26.90 -31.60 4.00
C VAL A 68 26.80 -33.06 4.43
N ALA A 69 25.65 -33.44 4.96
CA ALA A 69 25.42 -34.74 5.61
C ALA A 69 24.16 -35.47 5.06
N GLY A 70 23.72 -36.57 5.69
CA GLY A 70 22.63 -37.42 5.19
C GLY A 70 22.89 -37.93 3.76
N ASP A 71 21.88 -37.88 2.90
CA ASP A 71 21.96 -38.09 1.45
C ASP A 71 21.98 -36.79 0.63
N ALA A 72 22.23 -35.64 1.29
CA ALA A 72 22.23 -34.34 0.63
C ALA A 72 23.39 -34.17 -0.37
N ARG A 73 23.15 -33.43 -1.45
CA ARG A 73 24.07 -33.31 -2.60
C ARG A 73 24.21 -31.87 -3.09
N VAL A 74 25.45 -31.50 -3.42
CA VAL A 74 25.84 -30.20 -3.97
C VAL A 74 26.36 -30.41 -5.40
N LEU A 75 25.62 -29.94 -6.42
CA LEU A 75 25.76 -30.40 -7.80
C LEU A 75 25.91 -29.25 -8.82
N GLY A 76 26.43 -29.58 -10.01
CA GLY A 76 26.68 -28.59 -11.05
C GLY A 76 27.72 -27.55 -10.60
N ASN A 77 27.38 -26.27 -10.69
CA ASN A 77 28.18 -25.12 -10.26
C ASN A 77 27.73 -24.55 -8.90
N ALA A 78 27.08 -25.33 -8.04
CA ALA A 78 26.63 -24.89 -6.73
C ALA A 78 27.78 -24.63 -5.72
N LEU A 79 27.48 -23.86 -4.68
CA LEU A 79 28.39 -23.54 -3.57
C LEU A 79 27.66 -23.65 -2.23
N VAL A 80 28.32 -24.25 -1.23
CA VAL A 80 27.91 -24.19 0.18
C VAL A 80 29.10 -23.66 1.00
N TYR A 81 28.91 -22.62 1.81
CA TYR A 81 30.01 -21.99 2.56
C TYR A 81 29.54 -21.26 3.83
N ASP A 82 30.43 -20.49 4.45
CA ASP A 82 30.28 -19.94 5.81
C ASP A 82 30.01 -21.08 6.81
N SER A 83 28.90 -21.06 7.56
CA SER A 83 28.47 -22.07 8.54
C SER A 83 27.22 -22.83 8.08
N ALA A 84 26.93 -22.85 6.78
CA ALA A 84 25.68 -23.39 6.25
C ALA A 84 25.58 -24.93 6.34
N CYS A 85 24.36 -25.42 6.57
CA CYS A 85 24.08 -26.82 6.82
C CYS A 85 23.13 -27.41 5.77
N VAL A 86 23.56 -28.46 5.07
CA VAL A 86 22.74 -29.14 4.05
C VAL A 86 22.66 -30.64 4.38
N PHE A 87 21.45 -31.17 4.63
CA PHE A 87 21.27 -32.54 5.13
C PHE A 87 19.94 -33.15 4.65
N GLY A 88 19.53 -34.30 5.19
CA GLY A 88 18.39 -35.06 4.64
C GLY A 88 18.71 -35.57 3.23
N SER A 89 17.78 -35.42 2.29
CA SER A 89 17.91 -35.74 0.85
C SER A 89 18.28 -34.52 -0.02
N ALA A 90 18.52 -33.36 0.59
CA ALA A 90 18.43 -32.04 -0.04
C ALA A 90 19.43 -31.79 -1.17
N ARG A 91 19.06 -30.93 -2.13
CA ARG A 91 19.74 -30.83 -3.44
C ARG A 91 20.02 -29.40 -3.85
N VAL A 92 21.21 -28.90 -3.54
CA VAL A 92 21.73 -27.62 -4.04
C VAL A 92 22.36 -27.85 -5.42
N LYS A 93 21.86 -27.19 -6.47
CA LYS A 93 22.28 -27.45 -7.86
C LYS A 93 22.25 -26.21 -8.76
N GLY A 94 22.73 -26.36 -10.00
CA GLY A 94 22.82 -25.24 -10.93
C GLY A 94 23.98 -24.33 -10.54
N TRP A 95 23.70 -23.08 -10.19
CA TRP A 95 24.59 -22.07 -9.60
C TRP A 95 24.18 -21.71 -8.16
N GLY A 96 23.27 -22.48 -7.55
CA GLY A 96 22.69 -22.18 -6.24
C GLY A 96 23.72 -22.03 -5.13
N ARG A 97 23.46 -21.13 -4.19
CA ARG A 97 24.35 -20.83 -3.06
C ARG A 97 23.61 -20.98 -1.73
N VAL A 98 24.23 -21.66 -0.78
CA VAL A 98 23.76 -21.72 0.62
C VAL A 98 24.91 -21.26 1.52
N HIS A 99 24.69 -20.21 2.31
CA HIS A 99 25.76 -19.63 3.14
C HIS A 99 25.22 -18.91 4.38
N GLY A 100 26.04 -18.13 5.11
CA GLY A 100 25.72 -17.71 6.48
C GLY A 100 25.57 -18.92 7.41
N ASN A 101 24.51 -18.93 8.22
CA ASN A 101 24.10 -20.04 9.10
C ASN A 101 22.92 -20.85 8.51
N ALA A 102 22.61 -20.68 7.22
CA ALA A 102 21.39 -21.18 6.62
C ALA A 102 21.31 -22.71 6.57
N LYS A 103 20.08 -23.23 6.65
CA LYS A 103 19.77 -24.68 6.68
C LYS A 103 18.97 -25.07 5.43
N VAL A 104 19.36 -26.16 4.77
CA VAL A 104 18.60 -26.74 3.65
C VAL A 104 18.49 -28.26 3.82
N PHE A 105 17.29 -28.78 4.08
CA PHE A 105 17.12 -30.18 4.49
C PHE A 105 15.86 -30.86 3.94
N ASP A 106 15.57 -32.07 4.43
CA ASP A 106 14.58 -33.00 3.87
C ASP A 106 14.79 -33.18 2.35
N ASP A 107 13.75 -33.08 1.51
CA ASP A 107 13.84 -33.21 0.05
C ASP A 107 14.06 -31.86 -0.67
N ALA A 108 14.35 -30.77 0.05
CA ALA A 108 14.41 -29.41 -0.48
C ALA A 108 15.40 -29.22 -1.63
N ILE A 109 15.05 -28.36 -2.60
CA ILE A 109 15.80 -28.14 -3.84
C ILE A 109 16.11 -26.67 -4.06
N VAL A 110 17.38 -26.28 -3.90
CA VAL A 110 17.90 -24.97 -4.31
C VAL A 110 18.52 -25.11 -5.71
N LYS A 111 17.99 -24.39 -6.70
CA LYS A 111 18.37 -24.49 -8.13
C LYS A 111 18.46 -23.11 -8.80
N GLY A 112 18.89 -23.05 -10.06
CA GLY A 112 19.13 -21.77 -10.74
C GLY A 112 20.37 -21.09 -10.17
N ARG A 113 20.33 -19.77 -9.97
CA ARG A 113 21.31 -18.95 -9.24
C ARG A 113 20.83 -18.56 -7.83
N ALA A 114 19.74 -19.16 -7.36
CA ALA A 114 19.09 -18.86 -6.09
C ALA A 114 20.05 -18.92 -4.89
N ARG A 115 19.74 -18.14 -3.86
CA ARG A 115 20.57 -17.95 -2.66
C ARG A 115 19.73 -18.18 -1.42
N VAL A 116 20.25 -18.94 -0.47
CA VAL A 116 19.70 -19.09 0.89
C VAL A 116 20.81 -18.68 1.85
N ASN A 117 20.58 -17.69 2.70
CA ASN A 117 21.61 -17.20 3.61
C ASN A 117 21.08 -16.61 4.94
N GLN A 118 21.99 -16.04 5.73
CA GLN A 118 21.74 -15.60 7.11
C GLN A 118 21.28 -16.77 7.98
N ALA A 119 20.12 -16.72 8.63
CA ALA A 119 19.60 -17.80 9.48
C ALA A 119 18.49 -18.64 8.81
N ALA A 120 18.13 -18.32 7.57
CA ALA A 120 17.00 -18.91 6.85
C ALA A 120 17.03 -20.44 6.73
N SER A 121 15.85 -21.05 6.78
CA SER A 121 15.62 -22.50 6.69
C SER A 121 14.82 -22.87 5.44
N VAL A 122 15.23 -23.90 4.70
CA VAL A 122 14.45 -24.44 3.57
C VAL A 122 14.33 -25.95 3.68
N PHE A 123 13.12 -26.48 3.83
CA PHE A 123 12.89 -27.89 4.17
C PHE A 123 11.62 -28.48 3.56
N GLY A 124 11.17 -29.65 4.01
CA GLY A 124 10.15 -30.43 3.32
C GLY A 124 10.58 -30.76 1.88
N GLY A 125 9.68 -30.57 0.91
CA GLY A 125 9.94 -30.65 -0.53
C GLY A 125 10.09 -29.29 -1.23
N ALA A 126 10.36 -28.21 -0.48
CA ALA A 126 10.38 -26.84 -0.97
C ALA A 126 11.39 -26.62 -2.13
N GLN A 127 11.07 -25.69 -3.05
CA GLN A 127 11.88 -25.46 -4.24
C GLN A 127 12.19 -23.98 -4.49
N ILE A 128 13.44 -23.59 -4.28
CA ILE A 128 13.95 -22.24 -4.55
C ILE A 128 14.66 -22.24 -5.91
N GLY A 129 14.28 -21.34 -6.82
CA GLY A 129 14.78 -21.29 -8.20
C GLY A 129 14.96 -19.88 -8.76
N GLY A 130 15.30 -19.78 -10.05
CA GLY A 130 15.64 -18.48 -10.65
C GLY A 130 16.92 -17.90 -10.04
N ASP A 131 16.91 -16.60 -9.75
CA ASP A 131 17.93 -15.84 -9.05
C ASP A 131 17.47 -15.44 -7.61
N ALA A 132 16.35 -16.02 -7.14
CA ALA A 132 15.65 -15.69 -5.90
C ALA A 132 16.52 -15.76 -4.63
N LEU A 133 16.15 -14.96 -3.62
CA LEU A 133 16.86 -14.82 -2.35
C LEU A 133 15.96 -15.16 -1.17
N ILE A 134 16.38 -16.13 -0.36
CA ILE A 134 15.84 -16.39 0.99
C ILE A 134 16.89 -15.92 2.01
N THR A 135 16.50 -15.05 2.93
CA THR A 135 17.42 -14.35 3.86
C THR A 135 16.72 -14.01 5.18
N GLY A 136 17.40 -13.31 6.09
CA GLY A 136 16.90 -13.09 7.44
C GLY A 136 16.83 -14.40 8.23
N THR A 137 15.69 -14.62 8.86
CA THR A 137 15.31 -15.81 9.63
C THR A 137 14.29 -16.69 8.89
N ALA A 138 13.88 -16.27 7.69
CA ALA A 138 12.73 -16.81 6.97
C ALA A 138 12.78 -18.33 6.72
N GLU A 139 11.60 -18.95 6.77
CA GLU A 139 11.41 -20.39 6.57
C GLU A 139 10.58 -20.68 5.31
N VAL A 140 11.03 -21.65 4.50
CA VAL A 140 10.31 -22.11 3.31
C VAL A 140 10.18 -23.63 3.32
N THR A 141 8.96 -24.16 3.33
CA THR A 141 8.69 -25.58 3.63
C THR A 141 7.66 -26.25 2.70
N ASP A 142 7.26 -27.48 3.03
CA ASP A 142 6.30 -28.33 2.33
C ASP A 142 6.53 -28.44 0.82
N ASN A 143 5.64 -27.90 -0.01
CA ASN A 143 5.71 -27.91 -1.47
C ASN A 143 5.85 -26.48 -2.05
N ALA A 144 6.20 -25.51 -1.20
CA ALA A 144 6.32 -24.11 -1.56
C ALA A 144 7.41 -23.85 -2.61
N LYS A 145 7.18 -22.85 -3.47
CA LYS A 145 8.01 -22.56 -4.65
C LYS A 145 8.32 -21.08 -4.74
N VAL A 146 9.58 -20.71 -4.53
CA VAL A 146 10.10 -19.34 -4.68
C VAL A 146 10.98 -19.28 -5.94
N SER A 147 10.81 -18.26 -6.78
CA SER A 147 11.40 -18.27 -8.14
C SER A 147 11.54 -16.88 -8.78
N LYS A 148 12.15 -16.83 -9.98
CA LYS A 148 12.58 -15.60 -10.69
C LYS A 148 13.48 -14.75 -9.77
N HIS A 149 13.17 -13.49 -9.49
CA HIS A 149 13.99 -12.60 -8.65
C HIS A 149 13.41 -12.40 -7.25
N ALA A 150 12.34 -13.12 -6.89
CA ALA A 150 11.62 -12.93 -5.65
C ALA A 150 12.50 -13.01 -4.40
N VAL A 151 12.19 -12.18 -3.41
CA VAL A 151 12.89 -12.09 -2.12
C VAL A 151 11.93 -12.51 -1.00
N VAL A 152 12.41 -13.38 -0.12
CA VAL A 152 11.77 -13.71 1.16
C VAL A 152 12.78 -13.40 2.28
N ALA A 153 12.40 -12.53 3.21
CA ALA A 153 13.28 -11.92 4.21
C ALA A 153 12.61 -11.83 5.59
N GLY A 154 13.34 -11.30 6.58
CA GLY A 154 12.82 -11.12 7.93
C GLY A 154 12.42 -12.45 8.59
N ASP A 155 11.38 -12.42 9.41
CA ASP A 155 10.75 -13.58 10.06
C ASP A 155 9.64 -14.22 9.20
N SER A 156 9.70 -14.13 7.87
CA SER A 156 8.65 -14.67 6.98
C SER A 156 8.58 -16.20 6.93
N ILE A 157 7.35 -16.71 6.80
CA ILE A 157 7.04 -18.14 6.64
C ILE A 157 6.34 -18.35 5.30
N VAL A 158 6.83 -19.32 4.51
CA VAL A 158 6.27 -19.69 3.20
C VAL A 158 6.10 -21.20 3.11
N GLU A 159 4.86 -21.69 3.17
CA GLU A 159 4.54 -23.10 3.45
C GLU A 159 3.49 -23.69 2.50
N GLU A 160 3.03 -24.91 2.81
CA GLU A 160 2.09 -25.71 2.02
C GLU A 160 2.38 -25.76 0.51
N ASN A 161 1.61 -25.06 -0.32
CA ASN A 161 1.68 -25.07 -1.79
C ASN A 161 1.88 -23.66 -2.37
N ALA A 162 2.32 -22.70 -1.55
CA ALA A 162 2.51 -21.30 -1.91
C ALA A 162 3.49 -21.11 -3.08
N LYS A 163 3.22 -20.11 -3.92
CA LYS A 163 3.96 -19.86 -5.18
C LYS A 163 4.37 -18.38 -5.26
N ILE A 164 5.63 -18.11 -5.01
CA ILE A 164 6.22 -16.78 -5.07
C ILE A 164 7.12 -16.67 -6.31
N THR A 165 6.90 -15.65 -7.13
CA THR A 165 7.64 -15.42 -8.37
C THR A 165 7.60 -13.95 -8.78
N GLY A 166 8.11 -13.63 -9.97
CA GLY A 166 8.30 -12.24 -10.39
C GLY A 166 9.51 -11.61 -9.72
N ASP A 167 9.34 -10.37 -9.34
CA ASP A 167 10.32 -9.50 -8.69
C ASP A 167 9.74 -9.03 -7.34
N SER A 168 8.90 -9.89 -6.75
CA SER A 168 8.14 -9.67 -5.52
C SER A 168 9.01 -9.72 -4.25
N HIS A 169 8.53 -9.07 -3.20
CA HIS A 169 9.24 -8.95 -1.93
C HIS A 169 8.33 -9.31 -0.75
N ILE A 170 8.73 -10.26 0.08
CA ILE A 170 8.00 -10.66 1.28
C ILE A 170 8.96 -10.53 2.47
N SER A 171 8.58 -9.78 3.50
CA SER A 171 9.32 -9.70 4.76
C SER A 171 8.36 -9.67 5.94
N ASP A 172 8.66 -10.45 6.98
CA ASP A 172 7.92 -10.43 8.24
C ASP A 172 6.41 -10.65 8.02
N SER A 173 6.08 -11.73 7.31
CA SER A 173 4.72 -12.04 6.80
C SER A 173 4.57 -13.52 6.43
N LEU A 174 3.34 -14.05 6.50
CA LEU A 174 2.97 -15.44 6.21
C LEU A 174 2.40 -15.61 4.79
N VAL A 175 2.83 -16.65 4.07
CA VAL A 175 2.27 -17.04 2.77
C VAL A 175 2.05 -18.56 2.73
N THR A 176 0.78 -18.99 2.75
CA THR A 176 0.40 -20.39 3.01
C THR A 176 -0.65 -20.90 2.00
N GLU A 177 -1.17 -22.11 2.22
CA GLU A 177 -2.13 -22.82 1.36
C GLU A 177 -1.68 -22.87 -0.12
N SER A 178 -2.51 -22.42 -1.07
CA SER A 178 -2.22 -22.40 -2.52
C SER A 178 -1.83 -21.03 -3.07
N ALA A 179 -1.66 -20.03 -2.18
CA ALA A 179 -1.50 -18.62 -2.47
C ALA A 179 -0.42 -18.32 -3.53
N ARG A 180 -0.63 -17.24 -4.27
CA ARG A 180 0.21 -16.82 -5.40
C ARG A 180 0.64 -15.36 -5.25
N ILE A 181 1.94 -15.13 -5.36
CA ILE A 181 2.52 -13.78 -5.39
C ILE A 181 3.38 -13.68 -6.66
N ASP A 182 3.03 -12.75 -7.55
CA ASP A 182 3.82 -12.41 -8.74
C ASP A 182 3.85 -10.89 -9.02
N GLY A 183 4.30 -10.46 -10.21
CA GLY A 183 4.59 -9.05 -10.48
C GLY A 183 5.75 -8.49 -9.64
N HIS A 184 5.60 -7.24 -9.21
CA HIS A 184 6.43 -6.50 -8.26
C HIS A 184 5.79 -6.43 -6.86
N ALA A 185 4.77 -7.26 -6.60
CA ALA A 185 3.98 -7.21 -5.38
C ALA A 185 4.84 -7.35 -4.10
N ALA A 186 4.48 -6.58 -3.07
CA ALA A 186 5.26 -6.46 -1.85
C ALA A 186 4.40 -6.69 -0.59
N ILE A 187 4.86 -7.54 0.32
CA ILE A 187 4.12 -8.02 1.48
C ILE A 187 4.95 -7.80 2.74
N TYR A 188 4.38 -7.09 3.72
CA TYR A 188 5.12 -6.59 4.88
C TYR A 188 4.29 -6.60 6.19
N GLN A 189 5.00 -6.55 7.32
CA GLN A 189 4.46 -6.15 8.64
C GLN A 189 3.28 -7.01 9.10
N ASP A 190 3.51 -8.29 9.42
CA ASP A 190 2.50 -9.23 9.92
C ASP A 190 1.32 -9.49 8.95
N SER A 191 1.51 -9.22 7.65
CA SER A 191 0.56 -9.60 6.60
C SER A 191 0.46 -11.12 6.46
N ALA A 192 -0.73 -11.61 6.11
CA ALA A 192 -0.97 -13.03 5.83
C ALA A 192 -1.70 -13.22 4.50
N VAL A 193 -1.18 -14.11 3.65
CA VAL A 193 -1.76 -14.46 2.35
C VAL A 193 -2.06 -15.97 2.31
N SER A 194 -3.32 -16.34 2.13
CA SER A 194 -3.80 -17.74 2.24
C SER A 194 -4.84 -18.10 1.16
N GLY A 195 -5.38 -19.32 1.20
CA GLY A 195 -6.29 -19.86 0.19
C GLY A 195 -5.66 -20.01 -1.20
N ASP A 196 -6.43 -19.67 -2.23
CA ASP A 196 -6.02 -19.48 -3.62
C ASP A 196 -5.71 -18.00 -3.95
N ALA A 197 -5.56 -17.13 -2.93
CA ALA A 197 -5.42 -15.68 -3.14
C ALA A 197 -4.23 -15.35 -4.05
N HIS A 198 -4.44 -14.40 -4.97
CA HIS A 198 -3.46 -14.02 -5.99
C HIS A 198 -3.13 -12.52 -5.90
N ILE A 199 -1.93 -12.25 -5.38
CA ILE A 199 -1.33 -10.92 -5.34
C ILE A 199 -0.40 -10.77 -6.56
N PHE A 200 -0.53 -9.67 -7.30
CA PHE A 200 0.26 -9.38 -8.49
C PHE A 200 0.36 -7.89 -8.78
N GLY A 201 0.90 -7.53 -9.96
CA GLY A 201 1.15 -6.14 -10.35
C GLY A 201 2.06 -5.46 -9.34
N ASP A 202 1.65 -4.29 -8.85
CA ASP A 202 2.42 -3.44 -7.95
C ASP A 202 1.80 -3.34 -6.54
N ALA A 203 0.89 -4.25 -6.20
CA ALA A 203 0.16 -4.31 -4.93
C ALA A 203 1.09 -4.36 -3.70
N ARG A 204 0.74 -3.60 -2.65
CA ARG A 204 1.51 -3.52 -1.40
C ARG A 204 0.64 -3.79 -0.18
N LEU A 205 0.91 -4.87 0.54
CA LEU A 205 0.19 -5.27 1.74
C LEU A 205 1.01 -4.92 2.99
N TYR A 206 0.39 -4.24 3.96
CA TYR A 206 0.96 -3.90 5.25
C TYR A 206 -0.03 -4.28 6.36
N SER A 207 0.30 -5.29 7.18
CA SER A 207 -0.60 -5.81 8.23
C SER A 207 -1.99 -6.20 7.70
N THR A 208 -2.05 -6.58 6.43
CA THR A 208 -3.28 -6.89 5.69
C THR A 208 -3.42 -8.40 5.48
N ILE A 209 -4.64 -8.89 5.65
CA ILE A 209 -5.00 -10.30 5.46
C ILE A 209 -5.68 -10.46 4.11
N ALA A 210 -5.13 -11.32 3.25
CA ALA A 210 -5.67 -11.66 1.93
C ALA A 210 -5.94 -13.17 1.84
N SER A 211 -7.18 -13.59 1.62
CA SER A 211 -7.56 -15.01 1.70
C SER A 211 -8.69 -15.42 0.74
N GLY A 212 -9.08 -16.70 0.77
CA GLY A 212 -10.03 -17.25 -0.21
C GLY A 212 -9.41 -17.28 -1.61
N SER A 213 -10.14 -16.81 -2.62
CA SER A 213 -9.67 -16.60 -4.00
C SER A 213 -9.55 -15.10 -4.35
N ALA A 214 -9.29 -14.25 -3.36
CA ALA A 214 -9.12 -12.81 -3.55
C ALA A 214 -8.00 -12.47 -4.56
N LYS A 215 -8.13 -11.34 -5.24
CA LYS A 215 -7.19 -10.86 -6.27
C LYS A 215 -6.81 -9.42 -5.99
N ILE A 216 -5.51 -9.17 -5.85
CA ILE A 216 -4.97 -7.84 -5.52
C ILE A 216 -3.85 -7.52 -6.51
N SER A 217 -3.95 -6.38 -7.20
CA SER A 217 -3.13 -6.08 -8.38
C SER A 217 -2.43 -4.71 -8.36
N GLY A 218 -2.84 -3.82 -7.45
CA GLY A 218 -2.30 -2.47 -7.32
C GLY A 218 -2.80 -1.81 -6.03
N GLY A 219 -2.21 -0.67 -5.70
CA GLY A 219 -2.49 0.08 -4.46
C GLY A 219 -1.68 -0.38 -3.25
N ALA A 220 -1.65 0.48 -2.22
CA ALA A 220 -1.21 0.16 -0.88
C ALA A 220 -2.42 -0.13 0.03
N HIS A 221 -2.29 -1.11 0.91
CA HIS A 221 -3.35 -1.54 1.82
C HIS A 221 -2.77 -1.65 3.24
N HIS A 222 -3.40 -0.95 4.19
CA HIS A 222 -2.99 -0.88 5.58
C HIS A 222 -4.08 -1.44 6.49
N HIS A 223 -3.75 -2.48 7.25
CA HIS A 223 -4.67 -3.16 8.18
C HIS A 223 -5.97 -3.71 7.53
N CYS A 224 -6.03 -3.88 6.21
CA CYS A 224 -7.23 -4.37 5.51
C CYS A 224 -7.47 -5.89 5.67
N TRP A 225 -8.71 -6.33 5.42
CA TRP A 225 -9.13 -7.74 5.24
C TRP A 225 -9.77 -7.91 3.86
N ILE A 226 -9.22 -8.78 3.02
CA ILE A 226 -9.63 -8.91 1.61
C ILE A 226 -9.82 -10.41 1.27
N THR A 227 -11.07 -10.88 1.22
CA THR A 227 -11.42 -12.31 1.27
C THR A 227 -12.28 -12.77 0.07
N ASP A 228 -12.59 -14.08 0.06
CA ASP A 228 -13.52 -14.75 -0.85
C ASP A 228 -13.21 -14.59 -2.34
N THR A 229 -13.86 -13.67 -3.04
CA THR A 229 -13.63 -13.39 -4.47
C THR A 229 -13.47 -11.90 -4.75
N ALA A 230 -13.10 -11.11 -3.74
CA ALA A 230 -12.85 -9.68 -3.86
C ALA A 230 -11.72 -9.40 -4.86
N HIS A 231 -11.86 -8.33 -5.65
CA HIS A 231 -10.88 -7.88 -6.63
C HIS A 231 -10.49 -6.41 -6.37
N VAL A 232 -9.20 -6.15 -6.26
CA VAL A 232 -8.64 -4.85 -5.89
C VAL A 232 -7.50 -4.48 -6.85
N ALA A 233 -7.52 -3.24 -7.36
CA ALA A 233 -6.51 -2.69 -8.25
C ALA A 233 -6.06 -1.25 -7.90
N ALA A 234 -6.71 -0.63 -6.90
CA ALA A 234 -6.41 0.72 -6.41
C ALA A 234 -6.32 0.71 -4.88
N ASP A 235 -5.80 1.80 -4.29
CA ASP A 235 -5.65 1.94 -2.83
C ASP A 235 -6.99 1.76 -2.09
N LEU A 236 -6.88 1.21 -0.87
CA LEU A 236 -8.00 1.04 0.05
C LEU A 236 -7.81 1.94 1.27
N PRO A 237 -8.89 2.49 1.86
CA PRO A 237 -8.81 3.13 3.17
C PRO A 237 -8.39 2.14 4.27
N GLU A 238 -7.83 2.64 5.37
CA GLU A 238 -7.40 1.81 6.49
C GLU A 238 -8.53 0.86 6.94
N ARG A 239 -8.15 -0.37 7.33
CA ARG A 239 -9.09 -1.34 7.93
C ARG A 239 -10.26 -1.75 7.02
N ALA A 240 -10.22 -1.46 5.71
CA ALA A 240 -11.22 -1.92 4.75
C ALA A 240 -11.42 -3.44 4.81
N VAL A 241 -12.67 -3.87 4.98
CA VAL A 241 -13.09 -5.28 5.04
C VAL A 241 -13.87 -5.61 3.76
N LEU A 242 -13.19 -6.17 2.77
CA LEU A 242 -13.76 -6.57 1.48
C LEU A 242 -14.00 -8.07 1.45
N THR A 243 -15.26 -8.47 1.31
CA THR A 243 -15.69 -9.87 1.28
C THR A 243 -16.50 -10.17 0.02
N GLY A 244 -16.79 -11.44 -0.22
CA GLY A 244 -17.67 -11.86 -1.31
C GLY A 244 -17.21 -11.39 -2.71
N LYS A 245 -17.96 -10.48 -3.33
CA LYS A 245 -17.79 -10.04 -4.74
C LYS A 245 -17.43 -8.54 -4.87
N ALA A 246 -16.80 -7.97 -3.86
CA ALA A 246 -16.31 -6.59 -3.93
C ALA A 246 -15.37 -6.39 -5.13
N LEU A 247 -15.49 -5.24 -5.80
CA LEU A 247 -14.65 -4.82 -6.92
C LEU A 247 -14.22 -3.37 -6.67
N VAL A 248 -12.91 -3.16 -6.53
CA VAL A 248 -12.31 -1.83 -6.31
C VAL A 248 -11.25 -1.61 -7.38
N GLU A 249 -11.64 -0.94 -8.47
CA GLU A 249 -10.73 -0.58 -9.58
C GLU A 249 -10.23 0.87 -9.43
N LYS A 250 -10.91 1.67 -8.60
CA LYS A 250 -10.58 3.05 -8.23
C LYS A 250 -10.79 3.23 -6.73
N THR A 251 -10.07 4.18 -6.12
CA THR A 251 -10.25 4.50 -4.68
C THR A 251 -11.68 4.94 -4.34
N THR A 252 -12.43 5.48 -5.31
CA THR A 252 -13.84 5.88 -5.17
C THR A 252 -14.85 4.72 -5.24
N ASP A 253 -14.42 3.49 -5.57
CA ASP A 253 -15.29 2.32 -5.57
C ASP A 253 -15.52 1.76 -4.14
N CYS A 254 -14.76 2.26 -3.15
CA CYS A 254 -14.83 1.84 -1.75
C CYS A 254 -14.88 3.04 -0.80
N GLU A 255 -15.70 2.95 0.24
CA GLU A 255 -15.72 3.90 1.36
C GLU A 255 -15.72 3.11 2.68
N VAL A 256 -14.89 3.53 3.64
CA VAL A 256 -14.83 2.97 4.99
C VAL A 256 -15.25 4.03 6.00
N PHE A 257 -16.12 3.68 6.94
CA PHE A 257 -16.48 4.55 8.06
C PHE A 257 -16.68 3.78 9.37
N GLN A 258 -16.36 4.43 10.50
CA GLN A 258 -16.77 3.97 11.83
C GLN A 258 -18.17 4.54 12.15
N PRO A 259 -19.17 3.69 12.49
CA PRO A 259 -20.52 4.13 12.80
C PRO A 259 -20.56 4.88 14.14
N VAL A 260 -21.58 5.73 14.33
CA VAL A 260 -21.77 6.44 15.60
C VAL A 260 -22.22 5.48 16.69
N GLY A 261 -21.57 5.52 17.87
CA GLY A 261 -21.98 4.77 19.07
C GLY A 261 -21.23 3.46 19.33
N ILE A 262 -20.45 2.97 18.35
CA ILE A 262 -19.56 1.82 18.54
C ILE A 262 -18.11 2.23 18.32
N LEU A 263 -17.28 1.96 19.34
CA LEU A 263 -15.84 2.11 19.28
C LEU A 263 -15.23 0.94 18.51
N ASP A 264 -14.26 1.23 17.63
CA ASP A 264 -13.55 0.25 16.80
C ASP A 264 -14.38 -0.57 15.78
N ALA A 265 -15.69 -0.38 15.67
CA ALA A 265 -16.47 -0.86 14.52
C ALA A 265 -15.94 -0.28 13.20
N THR A 266 -15.99 -1.04 12.11
CA THR A 266 -15.47 -0.60 10.80
C THR A 266 -16.36 -1.11 9.67
N ILE A 267 -17.11 -0.19 9.06
CA ILE A 267 -18.12 -0.47 8.05
C ILE A 267 -17.51 -0.17 6.69
N THR A 268 -17.43 -1.17 5.82
CA THR A 268 -16.85 -1.03 4.49
C THR A 268 -17.95 -1.16 3.44
N VAL A 269 -18.14 -0.11 2.64
CA VAL A 269 -19.08 -0.08 1.52
C VAL A 269 -18.27 -0.15 0.23
N ALA A 270 -18.60 -1.08 -0.67
CA ALA A 270 -17.85 -1.29 -1.91
C ALA A 270 -18.76 -1.63 -3.09
N ARG A 271 -18.38 -1.16 -4.27
CA ARG A 271 -18.93 -1.57 -5.58
C ARG A 271 -18.71 -3.08 -5.79
N THR A 272 -19.58 -3.71 -6.57
CA THR A 272 -19.42 -5.11 -6.99
C THR A 272 -19.23 -5.22 -8.52
N ALA A 273 -18.75 -6.37 -8.98
CA ALA A 273 -18.61 -6.66 -10.41
C ALA A 273 -19.94 -6.73 -11.20
N THR A 274 -21.11 -6.61 -10.55
CA THR A 274 -22.41 -6.45 -11.23
C THR A 274 -22.87 -4.99 -11.32
N GLY A 275 -22.13 -4.04 -10.76
CA GLY A 275 -22.55 -2.65 -10.62
C GLY A 275 -23.51 -2.41 -9.45
N ASP A 276 -23.70 -3.40 -8.59
CA ASP A 276 -24.38 -3.23 -7.31
C ASP A 276 -23.40 -2.67 -6.26
N ILE A 277 -23.91 -2.38 -5.06
CA ILE A 277 -23.09 -2.05 -3.89
C ILE A 277 -23.34 -3.09 -2.80
N SER A 278 -22.26 -3.52 -2.18
CA SER A 278 -22.23 -4.39 -1.00
C SER A 278 -21.63 -3.66 0.20
N SER A 279 -22.10 -3.99 1.40
CA SER A 279 -21.55 -3.49 2.66
C SER A 279 -21.08 -4.64 3.54
N SER A 280 -19.82 -4.62 3.96
CA SER A 280 -19.32 -5.46 5.04
C SER A 280 -19.60 -4.79 6.38
N ILE A 281 -20.33 -5.51 7.24
CA ILE A 281 -20.86 -5.06 8.53
C ILE A 281 -20.83 -6.29 9.46
N ASP A 282 -20.36 -6.13 10.71
CA ASP A 282 -20.46 -7.21 11.69
C ASP A 282 -21.91 -7.33 12.23
N PRO A 283 -22.53 -8.53 12.26
CA PRO A 283 -23.84 -8.72 12.88
C PRO A 283 -23.94 -8.31 14.35
N ASP A 284 -22.85 -8.42 15.12
CA ASP A 284 -22.84 -8.02 16.53
C ASP A 284 -22.80 -6.48 16.69
N ASP A 285 -22.17 -5.75 15.75
CA ASP A 285 -22.25 -4.28 15.67
C ASP A 285 -23.69 -3.83 15.41
N ILE A 286 -24.42 -4.48 14.49
CA ILE A 286 -25.83 -4.17 14.22
C ILE A 286 -26.66 -4.36 15.49
N ALA A 287 -26.49 -5.48 16.18
CA ALA A 287 -27.23 -5.77 17.41
C ALA A 287 -26.93 -4.76 18.53
N GLU A 288 -25.71 -4.21 18.60
CA GLU A 288 -25.36 -3.15 19.55
C GLU A 288 -25.91 -1.77 19.16
N LEU A 289 -25.94 -1.41 17.87
CA LEU A 289 -26.63 -0.20 17.39
C LEU A 289 -28.14 -0.24 17.70
N GLU A 290 -28.79 -1.40 17.51
CA GLU A 290 -30.18 -1.63 17.91
C GLU A 290 -30.39 -1.47 19.43
N LYS A 291 -29.48 -2.02 20.25
CA LYS A 291 -29.51 -1.86 21.72
C LYS A 291 -29.38 -0.39 22.17
N GLN A 292 -28.63 0.43 21.43
CA GLN A 292 -28.44 1.85 21.74
C GLN A 292 -29.51 2.77 21.13
N GLY A 293 -30.35 2.27 20.22
CA GLY A 293 -31.33 3.10 19.47
C GLY A 293 -30.65 4.03 18.45
N LEU A 294 -29.59 3.53 17.80
CA LEU A 294 -28.79 4.23 16.79
C LEU A 294 -28.92 3.59 15.40
N ASP A 295 -29.84 2.65 15.23
CA ASP A 295 -30.21 1.98 13.97
C ASP A 295 -30.62 2.98 12.89
N ASP A 296 -31.57 3.87 13.19
CA ASP A 296 -32.01 4.96 12.30
C ASP A 296 -30.82 5.85 11.84
N LEU A 297 -29.85 6.07 12.73
CA LEU A 297 -28.70 6.94 12.52
C LEU A 297 -27.64 6.23 11.65
N PHE A 298 -27.35 4.96 11.95
CA PHE A 298 -26.46 4.12 11.18
C PHE A 298 -26.94 3.93 9.73
N GLN A 299 -28.24 3.69 9.51
CA GLN A 299 -28.80 3.59 8.16
C GLN A 299 -28.61 4.90 7.38
N GLN A 300 -28.72 6.07 8.01
CA GLN A 300 -28.42 7.36 7.36
C GLN A 300 -26.95 7.53 6.97
N GLN A 301 -26.00 6.98 7.75
CA GLN A 301 -24.58 6.92 7.37
C GLN A 301 -24.35 5.97 6.19
N LEU A 302 -24.94 4.77 6.25
CA LEU A 302 -24.83 3.74 5.21
C LEU A 302 -25.43 4.20 3.86
N ASP A 303 -26.58 4.88 3.88
CA ASP A 303 -27.21 5.50 2.72
C ASP A 303 -26.36 6.64 2.12
N ALA A 304 -25.60 7.36 2.95
CA ALA A 304 -24.71 8.44 2.48
C ALA A 304 -23.48 7.87 1.76
N ALA A 305 -22.82 6.86 2.32
CA ALA A 305 -21.70 6.15 1.68
C ALA A 305 -22.14 5.46 0.37
N THR A 306 -23.25 4.72 0.43
CA THR A 306 -23.88 4.07 -0.73
C THR A 306 -24.22 5.06 -1.84
N ARG A 307 -24.57 6.30 -1.50
CA ARG A 307 -24.87 7.35 -2.47
C ARG A 307 -23.60 7.93 -3.11
N ARG A 308 -22.56 8.22 -2.32
CA ARG A 308 -21.28 8.75 -2.84
C ARG A 308 -20.65 7.82 -3.88
N ILE A 309 -20.62 6.52 -3.62
CA ILE A 309 -20.13 5.52 -4.58
C ILE A 309 -21.03 5.51 -5.85
N LYS A 310 -22.36 5.54 -5.71
CA LYS A 310 -23.28 5.64 -6.87
C LYS A 310 -23.08 6.93 -7.69
N GLU A 311 -22.79 8.05 -7.04
CA GLU A 311 -22.54 9.34 -7.70
C GLU A 311 -21.17 9.33 -8.42
N ALA A 312 -20.14 8.73 -7.83
CA ALA A 312 -18.85 8.49 -8.49
C ALA A 312 -19.01 7.60 -9.75
N MET A 313 -19.80 6.52 -9.66
CA MET A 313 -20.12 5.64 -10.80
C MET A 313 -20.87 6.37 -11.94
N LEU A 314 -21.65 7.40 -11.63
CA LEU A 314 -22.43 8.18 -12.61
C LEU A 314 -21.63 9.35 -13.22
N THR A 315 -20.48 9.70 -12.63
CA THR A 315 -19.59 10.77 -13.08
C THR A 315 -18.37 10.25 -13.85
N GLU A 316 -18.31 8.94 -14.15
CA GLU A 316 -17.29 8.36 -15.03
C GLU A 316 -17.39 8.99 -16.44
N PRO A 317 -16.36 9.70 -16.93
CA PRO A 317 -16.43 10.38 -18.22
C PRO A 317 -16.52 9.37 -19.36
N ALA A 318 -17.27 9.72 -20.41
CA ALA A 318 -17.34 8.90 -21.62
C ALA A 318 -15.94 8.82 -22.28
N PRO A 319 -15.50 7.64 -22.76
CA PRO A 319 -14.09 7.41 -23.14
C PRO A 319 -13.60 8.15 -24.40
N ASP A 320 -14.43 9.00 -25.00
CA ASP A 320 -14.17 9.71 -26.26
C ASP A 320 -14.08 11.25 -26.10
N GLU A 321 -14.16 11.80 -24.88
CA GLU A 321 -14.07 13.26 -24.67
C GLU A 321 -12.62 13.77 -24.77
N PRO A 322 -12.31 14.73 -25.68
CA PRO A 322 -10.92 15.07 -26.00
C PRO A 322 -10.23 15.88 -24.90
N LEU A 323 -9.08 15.35 -24.47
CA LEU A 323 -8.17 15.95 -23.48
C LEU A 323 -7.82 17.41 -23.78
N SER A 324 -7.51 18.15 -22.71
CA SER A 324 -6.94 19.51 -22.77
C SER A 324 -5.54 19.55 -23.40
N PHE A 325 -4.81 18.43 -23.43
CA PHE A 325 -3.43 18.35 -23.89
C PHE A 325 -3.14 17.13 -24.80
N GLU A 326 -2.09 17.25 -25.60
CA GLU A 326 -1.47 16.17 -26.39
C GLU A 326 -0.01 15.96 -25.97
N LEU A 327 0.54 14.76 -26.22
CA LEU A 327 1.98 14.51 -26.09
C LEU A 327 2.68 14.91 -27.40
N THR A 328 3.92 15.38 -27.31
CA THR A 328 4.75 15.71 -28.48
C THR A 328 5.95 14.75 -28.60
N ASP A 329 6.63 14.79 -29.74
CA ASP A 329 7.83 13.98 -30.00
C ASP A 329 9.06 14.36 -29.14
N GLU A 330 9.01 15.50 -28.43
CA GLU A 330 10.10 15.94 -27.55
C GLU A 330 10.09 15.12 -26.25
N THR A 331 11.18 14.41 -25.98
CA THR A 331 11.28 13.43 -24.90
C THR A 331 12.54 13.60 -24.04
N LYS A 332 12.44 13.18 -22.78
CA LYS A 332 13.57 13.01 -21.84
C LYS A 332 13.48 11.61 -21.22
N THR A 333 14.61 11.10 -20.74
CA THR A 333 14.66 9.87 -19.93
C THR A 333 15.17 10.21 -18.54
N LEU A 334 14.44 9.76 -17.52
CA LEU A 334 14.76 9.95 -16.10
C LEU A 334 15.80 8.92 -15.62
N ALA A 335 16.32 9.11 -14.40
CA ALA A 335 17.45 8.32 -13.86
C ALA A 335 17.11 6.86 -13.53
N ASP A 336 15.82 6.55 -13.42
CA ASP A 336 15.21 5.22 -13.29
C ASP A 336 15.02 4.49 -14.64
N GLY A 337 15.09 5.23 -15.76
CA GLY A 337 14.79 4.76 -17.11
C GLY A 337 13.41 5.17 -17.65
N THR A 338 12.58 5.86 -16.85
CA THR A 338 11.24 6.32 -17.28
C THR A 338 11.35 7.36 -18.38
N THR A 339 10.60 7.18 -19.47
CA THR A 339 10.54 8.14 -20.58
C THR A 339 9.37 9.09 -20.39
N ILE A 340 9.65 10.39 -20.45
CA ILE A 340 8.67 11.48 -20.30
C ILE A 340 8.63 12.34 -21.57
N TYR A 341 7.44 12.82 -21.89
CA TYR A 341 7.10 13.55 -23.11
C TYR A 341 6.70 14.98 -22.77
N ARG A 342 7.16 15.95 -23.56
CA ARG A 342 6.72 17.35 -23.49
C ARG A 342 5.27 17.44 -23.94
N ILE A 343 4.41 18.08 -23.16
CA ILE A 343 2.98 18.26 -23.52
C ILE A 343 2.75 19.52 -24.36
N ARG A 344 1.64 19.54 -25.12
CA ARG A 344 1.12 20.72 -25.83
C ARG A 344 -0.37 20.90 -25.59
N ALA A 345 -0.85 22.14 -25.51
CA ALA A 345 -2.27 22.43 -25.31
C ALA A 345 -3.07 22.08 -26.58
N ALA A 346 -3.98 21.10 -26.48
CA ALA A 346 -4.76 20.57 -27.60
C ALA A 346 -5.93 21.49 -27.98
N LYS A 347 -6.42 22.27 -27.02
CA LYS A 347 -7.43 23.35 -27.13
C LYS A 347 -6.98 24.56 -26.30
N ASP A 348 -7.68 25.68 -26.42
CA ASP A 348 -7.50 26.81 -25.51
C ASP A 348 -8.06 26.42 -24.13
N ILE A 349 -7.28 26.63 -23.07
CA ILE A 349 -7.64 26.29 -21.69
C ILE A 349 -7.85 27.60 -20.93
N GLU A 350 -9.10 27.88 -20.56
CA GLU A 350 -9.49 29.02 -19.74
C GLU A 350 -9.90 28.51 -18.34
N ALA A 351 -9.11 28.88 -17.33
CA ALA A 351 -9.42 28.69 -15.91
C ALA A 351 -9.62 30.07 -15.25
N TYR A 352 -10.12 30.11 -14.01
CA TYR A 352 -10.36 31.39 -13.32
C TYR A 352 -9.08 32.21 -13.13
N ASN A 353 -7.95 31.52 -12.90
CA ASN A 353 -6.67 32.13 -12.57
C ASN A 353 -5.61 32.13 -13.69
N PHE A 354 -5.87 31.48 -14.84
CA PHE A 354 -4.93 31.46 -15.98
C PHE A 354 -5.61 31.19 -17.33
N THR A 355 -4.90 31.52 -18.41
CA THR A 355 -5.29 31.18 -19.79
C THR A 355 -4.08 30.59 -20.51
N VAL A 356 -4.24 29.42 -21.10
CA VAL A 356 -3.22 28.74 -21.91
C VAL A 356 -3.76 28.62 -23.34
N PRO A 357 -3.27 29.41 -24.31
CA PRO A 357 -3.68 29.28 -25.71
C PRO A 357 -3.30 27.93 -26.31
N ARG A 358 -4.14 27.46 -27.23
CA ARG A 358 -3.93 26.25 -28.00
C ARG A 358 -2.56 26.25 -28.68
N GLY A 359 -1.81 25.17 -28.51
CA GLY A 359 -0.47 24.99 -29.06
C GLY A 359 0.69 25.40 -28.14
N GLU A 360 0.43 25.98 -26.97
CA GLU A 360 1.48 26.24 -25.97
C GLU A 360 2.10 24.94 -25.43
N LEU A 361 3.40 24.95 -25.14
CA LEU A 361 4.15 23.81 -24.61
C LEU A 361 4.19 23.83 -23.08
N GLY A 362 3.54 22.85 -22.47
CA GLY A 362 3.53 22.66 -21.02
C GLY A 362 4.78 21.94 -20.51
N GLY A 363 4.72 21.33 -19.32
CA GLY A 363 5.79 20.51 -18.75
C GLY A 363 5.88 19.10 -19.35
N TRP A 364 6.24 18.12 -18.52
CA TRP A 364 6.57 16.76 -18.91
C TRP A 364 5.72 15.71 -18.21
N VAL A 365 5.23 14.72 -18.95
CA VAL A 365 4.46 13.59 -18.40
C VAL A 365 4.91 12.25 -18.98
N SER A 366 4.76 11.14 -18.24
CA SER A 366 5.09 9.81 -18.75
C SER A 366 4.03 9.21 -19.71
N SER A 367 2.78 9.70 -19.64
CA SER A 367 1.62 9.21 -20.39
C SER A 367 0.49 10.25 -20.39
N THR A 368 -0.58 10.07 -21.17
CA THR A 368 -1.76 10.95 -21.10
C THR A 368 -2.66 10.67 -19.89
N HIS A 369 -2.68 9.43 -19.42
CA HIS A 369 -3.48 8.97 -18.28
C HIS A 369 -2.62 8.22 -17.26
N THR A 370 -3.10 8.14 -16.02
CA THR A 370 -2.62 7.19 -15.01
C THR A 370 -2.91 5.74 -15.42
N SER A 371 -2.37 4.75 -14.69
CA SER A 371 -2.74 3.33 -14.89
C SER A 371 -4.22 3.07 -14.60
N THR A 372 -4.80 3.85 -13.68
CA THR A 372 -6.23 3.90 -13.31
C THR A 372 -7.12 4.63 -14.35
N HIS A 373 -6.61 4.92 -15.56
CA HIS A 373 -7.30 5.62 -16.64
C HIS A 373 -7.78 7.05 -16.33
N ILE A 374 -7.22 7.71 -15.31
CA ILE A 374 -7.51 9.12 -14.98
C ILE A 374 -6.64 10.03 -15.85
N PRO A 375 -7.19 11.05 -16.54
CA PRO A 375 -6.38 12.04 -17.27
C PRO A 375 -5.33 12.70 -16.35
N ARG A 376 -4.06 12.72 -16.75
CA ARG A 376 -2.98 13.32 -15.94
C ARG A 376 -3.12 14.81 -15.72
N ILE A 377 -3.91 15.49 -16.55
CA ILE A 377 -4.26 16.89 -16.43
C ILE A 377 -5.74 16.99 -16.80
N ALA A 378 -6.56 17.49 -15.87
CA ALA A 378 -7.97 17.73 -16.09
C ALA A 378 -8.22 18.80 -17.18
N GLU A 379 -9.47 18.93 -17.62
CA GLU A 379 -9.84 19.87 -18.69
C GLU A 379 -9.43 21.33 -18.39
N SER A 380 -9.60 21.77 -17.14
CA SER A 380 -9.31 23.13 -16.66
C SER A 380 -7.95 23.28 -15.97
N ALA A 381 -7.08 22.27 -16.02
CA ALA A 381 -5.79 22.27 -15.34
C ALA A 381 -4.61 22.43 -16.33
N TRP A 382 -3.42 22.80 -15.83
CA TRP A 382 -2.21 22.87 -16.65
C TRP A 382 -0.91 22.59 -15.89
N LEU A 383 0.02 21.94 -16.59
CA LEU A 383 1.41 21.71 -16.18
C LEU A 383 2.31 22.59 -17.06
N SER A 384 3.08 23.50 -16.48
CA SER A 384 3.89 24.49 -17.22
C SER A 384 5.39 24.45 -16.88
N GLY A 385 6.20 25.20 -17.63
CA GLY A 385 7.63 25.33 -17.35
C GLY A 385 8.42 24.06 -17.69
N ASP A 386 9.19 23.55 -16.74
CA ASP A 386 9.95 22.29 -16.87
C ASP A 386 9.49 21.24 -15.84
N ALA A 387 8.30 21.44 -15.23
CA ALA A 387 7.76 20.55 -14.23
C ALA A 387 7.45 19.15 -14.80
N ILE A 388 7.69 18.12 -13.99
CA ILE A 388 7.62 16.70 -14.34
C ILE A 388 6.54 16.02 -13.47
N LEU A 389 5.75 15.15 -14.09
CA LEU A 389 4.63 14.47 -13.45
C LEU A 389 4.52 13.02 -13.97
N THR A 390 4.74 12.05 -13.08
CA THR A 390 4.90 10.61 -13.41
C THR A 390 3.96 9.71 -12.59
N ASP A 391 4.12 8.39 -12.69
CA ASP A 391 3.50 7.40 -11.79
C ASP A 391 1.97 7.53 -11.73
N GLU A 392 1.34 7.69 -10.57
CA GLU A 392 -0.12 7.96 -10.44
C GLU A 392 -0.45 9.45 -10.18
N ALA A 393 0.53 10.36 -10.29
CA ALA A 393 0.28 11.78 -10.16
C ALA A 393 -0.59 12.31 -11.32
N HIS A 394 -1.49 13.24 -11.00
CA HIS A 394 -2.40 13.90 -11.93
C HIS A 394 -2.87 15.26 -11.38
N ILE A 395 -3.23 16.21 -12.25
CA ILE A 395 -3.67 17.56 -11.86
C ILE A 395 -5.19 17.68 -12.02
N THR A 396 -5.88 17.94 -10.91
CA THR A 396 -7.33 18.13 -10.81
C THR A 396 -7.76 19.60 -10.88
N ALA A 397 -9.07 19.82 -11.06
CA ALA A 397 -9.83 21.02 -10.69
C ALA A 397 -9.05 22.37 -10.66
N GLY A 398 -8.77 22.95 -11.84
CA GLY A 398 -8.16 24.28 -11.93
C GLY A 398 -6.67 24.36 -11.55
N GLY A 399 -6.01 23.25 -11.22
CA GLY A 399 -4.62 23.24 -10.77
C GLY A 399 -3.63 23.76 -11.82
N TYR A 400 -2.75 24.68 -11.42
CA TYR A 400 -1.70 25.26 -12.27
C TYR A 400 -0.31 25.00 -11.67
N VAL A 401 0.44 24.07 -12.25
CA VAL A 401 1.79 23.70 -11.79
C VAL A 401 2.86 24.45 -12.59
N VAL A 402 3.83 25.05 -11.89
CA VAL A 402 4.82 25.98 -12.47
C VAL A 402 6.27 25.65 -12.07
N GLY A 403 7.21 26.00 -12.95
CA GLY A 403 8.65 26.02 -12.64
C GLY A 403 9.35 24.67 -12.84
N GLN A 404 10.10 24.23 -11.83
CA GLN A 404 10.81 22.95 -11.78
C GLN A 404 10.31 22.14 -10.58
N ALA A 405 9.05 21.69 -10.65
CA ALA A 405 8.49 20.71 -9.73
C ALA A 405 8.70 19.30 -10.28
N ASP A 406 8.94 18.32 -9.40
CA ASP A 406 9.06 16.90 -9.76
C ASP A 406 8.06 16.14 -8.89
N ILE A 407 7.07 15.49 -9.52
CA ILE A 407 5.86 14.98 -8.87
C ILE A 407 5.65 13.51 -9.27
N SER A 408 6.25 12.60 -8.51
CA SER A 408 6.27 11.15 -8.73
C SER A 408 5.41 10.35 -7.74
N THR A 409 4.61 11.02 -6.91
CA THR A 409 3.70 10.39 -5.94
C THR A 409 2.35 11.11 -5.95
N MET A 410 1.29 10.36 -5.71
CA MET A 410 -0.11 10.80 -5.79
C MET A 410 -0.33 12.16 -5.08
N LEU A 411 -0.59 13.19 -5.87
CA LEU A 411 -0.86 14.56 -5.44
C LEU A 411 -2.17 15.00 -6.07
N ARG A 412 -3.04 15.63 -5.27
CA ARG A 412 -4.31 16.22 -5.70
C ARG A 412 -4.30 17.70 -5.34
N LEU A 413 -4.80 18.56 -6.25
CA LEU A 413 -4.78 20.02 -6.11
C LEU A 413 -6.18 20.58 -6.44
N GLU A 414 -6.66 21.52 -5.61
CA GLU A 414 -7.99 22.12 -5.69
C GLU A 414 -7.89 23.63 -5.36
N GLU A 415 -8.69 24.48 -6.01
CA GLU A 415 -8.73 25.95 -5.82
C GLU A 415 -9.51 26.35 -4.54
N SER A 416 -9.24 27.44 -3.79
CA SER A 416 -8.41 28.67 -3.98
C SER A 416 -7.87 29.13 -2.58
N ASP A 417 -7.43 30.35 -2.21
CA ASP A 417 -7.37 31.71 -2.79
C ASP A 417 -6.17 32.52 -2.16
N PHE A 418 -6.31 33.81 -1.87
CA PHE A 418 -5.32 34.69 -1.22
C PHE A 418 -5.31 34.52 0.32
N GLU A 419 -4.22 34.67 1.08
CA GLU A 419 -2.94 35.35 0.80
C GLU A 419 -1.76 34.68 1.56
N LYS A 420 -0.54 34.67 0.99
CA LYS A 420 0.76 34.28 1.60
C LYS A 420 0.79 32.97 2.44
N THR A 421 1.02 31.82 1.79
CA THR A 421 1.31 30.47 2.42
C THR A 421 2.88 30.31 2.28
N TRP A 422 3.56 30.03 3.40
CA TRP A 422 4.86 29.34 3.45
C TRP A 422 4.73 28.20 4.47
N LEU A 423 5.15 26.99 4.12
CA LEU A 423 5.27 25.89 5.10
C LEU A 423 6.63 25.97 5.79
N LYS A 424 6.65 25.85 7.12
CA LYS A 424 7.87 25.72 7.92
C LYS A 424 7.62 24.74 9.06
N ILE A 425 8.55 23.82 9.30
CA ILE A 425 8.46 22.78 10.35
C ILE A 425 9.71 22.93 11.23
N CYS A 426 9.58 22.79 12.55
CA CYS A 426 10.68 22.89 13.51
C CYS A 426 10.51 21.89 14.67
N GLY A 427 11.58 21.58 15.41
CA GLY A 427 11.55 20.57 16.47
C GLY A 427 11.69 19.13 15.95
N THR A 428 11.33 18.14 16.76
CA THR A 428 11.43 16.72 16.42
C THR A 428 10.05 16.17 16.09
N THR A 429 9.76 15.93 14.80
CA THR A 429 8.50 15.33 14.36
C THR A 429 8.77 14.30 13.26
N VAL A 430 8.01 13.20 13.26
CA VAL A 430 8.00 12.18 12.19
C VAL A 430 6.55 11.97 11.73
N ILE A 431 6.33 11.62 10.46
CA ILE A 431 5.00 11.46 9.84
C ILE A 431 5.05 10.25 8.90
N HIS A 432 3.95 9.50 8.82
CA HIS A 432 3.63 8.57 7.73
C HIS A 432 2.32 9.04 7.08
N GLY A 433 2.14 8.88 5.76
CA GLY A 433 0.91 9.28 5.05
C GLY A 433 0.75 10.79 4.77
N GLY A 434 -0.06 11.15 3.77
CA GLY A 434 -0.36 12.53 3.36
C GLY A 434 -1.85 12.75 3.08
N THR A 435 -2.35 13.97 2.84
CA THR A 435 -1.67 15.24 2.44
C THR A 435 -2.17 16.46 3.24
N VAL A 436 -1.35 17.52 3.37
CA VAL A 436 -1.60 18.68 4.26
C VAL A 436 -2.02 19.96 3.50
N TYR A 437 -3.08 20.64 3.97
CA TYR A 437 -3.62 21.91 3.46
C TYR A 437 -3.45 23.08 4.46
N GLY A 438 -2.34 23.84 4.41
CA GLY A 438 -2.22 25.04 5.27
C GLY A 438 -0.84 25.68 5.42
N HIS A 439 -0.81 26.92 5.90
CA HIS A 439 0.35 27.83 5.92
C HIS A 439 0.90 28.09 7.36
N GLY A 440 1.11 27.04 8.18
CA GLY A 440 1.51 27.18 9.60
C GLY A 440 2.55 26.17 10.10
N THR A 441 3.12 26.39 11.30
CA THR A 441 4.31 25.66 11.82
C THR A 441 4.05 24.77 13.04
N LEU A 442 4.44 23.49 12.91
CA LEU A 442 4.57 22.51 14.00
C LEU A 442 5.86 22.72 14.82
N GLN A 443 5.81 22.53 16.15
CA GLN A 443 6.97 22.39 17.06
C GLN A 443 6.67 21.42 18.22
N GLY A 444 7.63 20.57 18.59
CA GLY A 444 7.51 19.63 19.72
C GLY A 444 8.41 18.39 19.63
N ARG A 445 7.95 17.30 20.26
CA ARG A 445 8.37 15.89 20.03
C ARG A 445 7.16 15.08 19.52
N SER A 446 6.73 15.33 18.28
CA SER A 446 5.44 14.86 17.75
C SER A 446 5.57 13.65 16.82
N TRP A 447 4.45 12.95 16.55
CA TRP A 447 4.35 11.88 15.55
C TRP A 447 2.94 11.83 14.93
N VAL A 448 2.83 11.29 13.71
CA VAL A 448 1.61 11.13 12.88
C VAL A 448 1.70 9.85 12.04
N GLY A 449 0.58 9.14 11.81
CA GLY A 449 0.52 7.81 11.18
C GLY A 449 -0.17 7.71 9.80
N PRO A 450 -0.08 6.53 9.12
CA PRO A 450 0.00 6.35 7.65
C PRO A 450 -1.06 6.90 6.68
N GLU A 451 -2.16 7.52 7.13
CA GLU A 451 -3.25 8.00 6.24
C GLU A 451 -3.61 9.49 6.48
N ALA A 452 -2.64 10.27 6.94
CA ALA A 452 -2.89 11.62 7.45
C ALA A 452 -3.10 12.71 6.37
N VAL A 453 -4.35 12.87 5.91
CA VAL A 453 -4.83 14.16 5.39
C VAL A 453 -5.03 15.14 6.54
N ILE A 454 -4.56 16.39 6.42
CA ILE A 454 -4.58 17.42 7.48
C ILE A 454 -4.93 18.79 6.87
N SER A 455 -5.58 19.71 7.59
CA SER A 455 -5.83 21.09 7.12
C SER A 455 -5.63 22.16 8.21
N PRO A 456 -4.41 22.69 8.44
CA PRO A 456 -4.14 23.67 9.52
C PRO A 456 -4.24 25.15 9.11
N VAL A 457 -5.14 25.89 9.75
CA VAL A 457 -5.17 27.38 9.75
C VAL A 457 -4.92 27.94 11.16
N GLY A 458 -3.75 27.64 11.73
CA GLY A 458 -3.36 28.12 13.06
C GLY A 458 -2.08 27.46 13.61
N VAL A 459 -1.70 27.84 14.84
CA VAL A 459 -0.60 27.19 15.58
C VAL A 459 -1.16 26.08 16.45
N ILE A 460 -0.81 24.84 16.16
CA ILE A 460 -1.11 23.68 17.01
C ILE A 460 0.06 23.46 17.96
N THR A 461 -0.12 23.80 19.24
CA THR A 461 0.84 23.46 20.31
C THR A 461 0.65 22.01 20.76
N ASP A 462 1.76 21.29 20.91
CA ASP A 462 1.84 19.96 21.55
C ASP A 462 0.97 18.84 20.91
N ALA A 463 1.16 18.63 19.60
CA ALA A 463 0.44 17.60 18.83
C ALA A 463 1.01 16.17 19.00
N HIS A 464 0.12 15.18 19.10
CA HIS A 464 0.41 13.75 18.93
C HIS A 464 -0.86 13.07 18.38
N LEU A 465 -0.86 12.62 17.12
CA LEU A 465 -2.05 12.14 16.42
C LEU A 465 -1.90 10.65 16.06
N GLY A 466 -2.50 9.78 16.89
CA GLY A 466 -2.24 8.33 16.87
C GLY A 466 -3.36 7.44 16.31
N SER A 467 -4.46 7.98 15.79
CA SER A 467 -5.54 7.21 15.17
C SER A 467 -6.52 8.13 14.43
N SER A 468 -7.06 7.64 13.31
CA SER A 468 -8.18 8.23 12.55
C SER A 468 -9.40 8.54 13.42
N SER A 469 -9.65 7.79 14.51
CA SER A 469 -10.72 8.07 15.49
C SER A 469 -10.67 9.47 16.14
N ASN A 470 -9.54 10.19 16.04
CA ASN A 470 -9.37 11.55 16.55
C ASN A 470 -9.66 12.65 15.52
N HIS A 471 -10.01 12.30 14.28
CA HIS A 471 -10.46 13.23 13.24
C HIS A 471 -11.71 12.71 12.53
N ARG A 472 -12.76 13.53 12.39
CA ARG A 472 -14.00 13.14 11.72
C ARG A 472 -14.42 14.22 10.72
N GLN A 473 -14.62 13.82 9.46
CA GLN A 473 -15.21 14.63 8.41
C GLN A 473 -16.70 14.31 8.27
N PHE A 474 -17.53 15.32 8.00
CA PHE A 474 -18.97 15.17 7.77
C PHE A 474 -19.44 16.03 6.60
N GLY A 475 -20.35 15.50 5.77
CA GLY A 475 -20.86 16.17 4.57
C GLY A 475 -20.26 15.59 3.26
N PRO A 476 -20.13 16.41 2.19
CA PRO A 476 -20.67 17.76 2.07
C PRO A 476 -22.21 17.79 2.16
N THR A 477 -22.77 18.90 2.62
CA THR A 477 -24.23 19.12 2.69
C THR A 477 -24.84 19.56 1.37
N SER A 478 -26.17 19.61 1.28
CA SER A 478 -26.95 20.21 0.18
C SER A 478 -26.68 21.71 -0.07
N LEU A 479 -25.81 22.33 0.73
CA LEU A 479 -25.29 23.71 0.61
C LEU A 479 -23.79 23.76 0.27
N GLY A 480 -23.13 22.62 0.03
CA GLY A 480 -21.69 22.55 -0.27
C GLY A 480 -20.79 22.75 0.96
N THR A 481 -21.32 22.57 2.18
CA THR A 481 -20.54 22.69 3.42
C THR A 481 -20.07 21.32 3.91
N THR A 482 -18.77 21.19 4.14
CA THR A 482 -18.08 20.06 4.78
C THR A 482 -17.63 20.49 6.18
N PHE A 483 -17.85 19.65 7.19
CA PHE A 483 -17.40 19.88 8.56
C PHE A 483 -16.25 18.94 8.91
N PHE A 484 -15.27 19.44 9.67
CA PHE A 484 -14.12 18.69 10.14
C PHE A 484 -13.99 18.87 11.66
N ILE A 485 -13.74 17.79 12.37
CA ILE A 485 -13.64 17.80 13.84
C ILE A 485 -12.37 17.07 14.25
N THR A 486 -11.54 17.69 15.09
CA THR A 486 -10.26 17.12 15.53
C THR A 486 -10.12 17.17 17.05
N ARG A 487 -9.73 16.04 17.67
CA ARG A 487 -9.49 15.90 19.11
C ARG A 487 -8.05 16.33 19.46
N GLY A 488 -7.92 17.34 20.30
CA GLY A 488 -6.64 17.84 20.80
C GLY A 488 -6.21 17.14 22.10
N TYR A 489 -4.89 17.02 22.32
CA TYR A 489 -4.25 16.28 23.42
C TYR A 489 -4.83 16.59 24.82
N ASN A 490 -5.11 17.87 25.11
CA ASN A 490 -5.67 18.32 26.40
C ASN A 490 -7.20 18.16 26.51
N ARG A 491 -7.81 17.21 25.79
CA ARG A 491 -9.27 17.13 25.58
C ARG A 491 -9.85 18.41 24.97
N GLY A 492 -9.14 19.00 24.01
CA GLY A 492 -9.70 20.08 23.19
C GLY A 492 -10.49 19.51 22.02
N VAL A 493 -11.46 20.26 21.49
CA VAL A 493 -12.00 19.99 20.14
C VAL A 493 -11.78 21.21 19.27
N HIS A 494 -11.24 20.97 18.08
CA HIS A 494 -11.25 21.95 16.99
C HIS A 494 -12.33 21.55 16.00
N ILE A 495 -13.32 22.42 15.80
CA ILE A 495 -14.37 22.25 14.79
C ILE A 495 -14.10 23.28 13.69
N MET A 496 -14.07 22.82 12.45
CA MET A 496 -13.88 23.64 11.26
C MET A 496 -15.01 23.33 10.27
N ALA A 497 -15.38 24.31 9.46
CA ALA A 497 -16.27 24.10 8.33
C ALA A 497 -15.69 24.76 7.09
N GLU A 498 -15.67 24.03 5.99
CA GLU A 498 -15.39 24.53 4.66
C GLU A 498 -16.72 24.64 3.91
N THR A 499 -16.98 25.76 3.26
CA THR A 499 -18.13 25.89 2.35
C THR A 499 -17.69 26.50 1.04
N LEU A 500 -17.67 25.70 -0.02
CA LEU A 500 -17.28 26.15 -1.37
C LEU A 500 -15.89 26.85 -1.39
N GLY A 501 -14.94 26.33 -0.60
CA GLY A 501 -13.57 26.85 -0.47
C GLY A 501 -13.36 27.93 0.61
N GLU A 502 -14.42 28.51 1.18
CA GLU A 502 -14.31 29.44 2.33
C GLU A 502 -14.27 28.66 3.65
N TRP A 503 -13.28 28.92 4.51
CA TRP A 503 -13.04 28.17 5.76
C TRP A 503 -13.38 28.99 7.01
N ALA A 504 -14.10 28.36 7.94
CA ALA A 504 -14.45 28.91 9.25
C ALA A 504 -14.04 27.97 10.40
N THR A 505 -13.65 28.52 11.55
CA THR A 505 -13.24 27.78 12.76
C THR A 505 -13.85 28.46 13.97
N GLU A 506 -15.02 27.97 14.41
CA GLU A 506 -15.87 28.56 15.45
C GLU A 506 -16.51 27.43 16.29
N THR A 507 -17.42 27.74 17.22
CA THR A 507 -18.14 26.69 17.97
C THR A 507 -19.14 25.92 17.10
N LEU A 508 -19.61 24.76 17.59
CA LEU A 508 -20.61 23.95 16.88
C LEU A 508 -21.89 24.74 16.55
N ASP A 509 -22.38 25.54 17.50
CA ASP A 509 -23.61 26.34 17.30
C ASP A 509 -23.39 27.55 16.38
N GLU A 510 -22.13 27.87 16.08
CA GLU A 510 -21.75 28.91 15.14
C GLU A 510 -21.61 28.38 13.71
N LEU A 511 -20.94 27.23 13.54
CA LEU A 511 -20.77 26.57 12.25
C LEU A 511 -22.04 25.81 11.80
N LEU A 512 -22.77 25.22 12.75
CA LEU A 512 -23.88 24.30 12.49
C LEU A 512 -25.10 24.61 13.40
N PRO A 513 -25.80 25.74 13.15
CA PRO A 513 -26.96 26.18 13.93
C PRO A 513 -28.20 25.28 13.72
N GLU A 514 -29.13 25.30 14.68
CA GLU A 514 -30.41 24.55 14.62
C GLU A 514 -31.32 24.99 13.46
N ASN A 515 -31.21 26.24 13.00
CA ASN A 515 -31.88 26.73 11.80
C ASN A 515 -30.89 27.48 10.89
N PRO A 516 -30.17 26.78 9.99
CA PRO A 516 -29.19 27.42 9.10
C PRO A 516 -29.85 28.45 8.20
N ILE A 517 -31.09 28.20 7.77
CA ILE A 517 -31.84 29.06 6.87
C ILE A 517 -32.15 30.43 7.52
N GLU A 518 -32.46 30.47 8.82
CA GLU A 518 -32.75 31.70 9.56
C GLU A 518 -31.50 32.51 9.90
N ARG A 519 -30.36 31.84 10.16
CA ARG A 519 -29.04 32.50 10.27
C ARG A 519 -28.66 33.20 8.95
N LEU A 520 -28.89 32.54 7.82
CA LEU A 520 -28.65 33.08 6.48
C LEU A 520 -29.62 34.22 6.09
N TYR A 521 -30.80 34.31 6.70
CA TYR A 521 -31.70 35.47 6.56
C TYR A 521 -31.30 36.67 7.42
N THR A 522 -30.51 36.48 8.48
CA THR A 522 -30.11 37.54 9.42
C THR A 522 -28.71 38.11 9.12
N GLN A 523 -27.74 37.29 8.69
CA GLN A 523 -26.43 37.75 8.22
C GLN A 523 -26.46 38.24 6.76
N ARG A 524 -27.24 39.30 6.53
CA ARG A 524 -27.51 39.85 5.19
C ARG A 524 -26.26 40.25 4.41
N GLU A 525 -25.27 40.83 5.08
CA GLU A 525 -23.99 41.25 4.47
C GLU A 525 -23.18 40.04 3.96
N TRP A 526 -23.29 38.89 4.63
CA TRP A 526 -22.68 37.63 4.21
C TRP A 526 -23.40 37.05 2.97
N ALA A 527 -24.74 36.99 3.02
CA ALA A 527 -25.56 36.47 1.92
C ALA A 527 -25.53 37.32 0.64
N GLU A 528 -25.30 38.64 0.76
CA GLU A 528 -25.09 39.55 -0.38
C GLU A 528 -23.63 39.55 -0.89
N LYS A 529 -22.62 39.32 -0.04
CA LYS A 529 -21.19 39.17 -0.45
C LYS A 529 -20.92 37.87 -1.21
N TYR A 530 -21.51 36.76 -0.77
CA TYR A 530 -21.23 35.41 -1.30
C TYR A 530 -22.28 34.87 -2.29
N GLY A 531 -23.28 35.67 -2.67
CA GLY A 531 -24.28 35.33 -3.71
C GLY A 531 -25.46 34.45 -3.27
N TRP A 532 -25.44 33.92 -2.04
CA TRP A 532 -26.45 33.02 -1.46
C TRP A 532 -27.89 33.57 -1.47
N TRP A 533 -28.03 34.90 -1.44
CA TRP A 533 -29.34 35.56 -1.48
C TRP A 533 -30.16 35.22 -2.75
N SER A 534 -29.49 34.87 -3.85
CA SER A 534 -30.14 34.55 -5.13
C SER A 534 -30.81 33.18 -5.14
N CYS A 535 -30.12 32.13 -4.69
CA CYS A 535 -30.59 30.75 -4.77
C CYS A 535 -31.67 30.44 -3.73
N MET A 536 -31.46 30.83 -2.46
CA MET A 536 -32.41 30.51 -1.37
C MET A 536 -33.73 31.29 -1.48
N LYS A 537 -33.73 32.45 -2.12
CA LYS A 537 -34.95 33.26 -2.33
C LYS A 537 -35.98 32.57 -3.24
N ASN A 538 -35.52 31.81 -4.24
CA ASN A 538 -36.37 31.06 -5.16
C ASN A 538 -36.50 29.56 -4.80
N THR A 539 -35.79 29.08 -3.78
CA THR A 539 -35.84 27.67 -3.33
C THR A 539 -37.20 27.32 -2.71
N SER A 540 -37.79 26.20 -3.15
CA SER A 540 -39.10 25.72 -2.69
C SER A 540 -39.11 25.34 -1.21
N THR A 541 -40.28 25.44 -0.58
CA THR A 541 -40.48 25.09 0.85
C THR A 541 -40.02 23.68 1.18
N HIS A 542 -40.19 22.72 0.26
CA HIS A 542 -39.74 21.34 0.45
C HIS A 542 -38.21 21.19 0.47
N LYS A 543 -37.47 21.87 -0.44
CA LYS A 543 -36.00 21.86 -0.40
C LYS A 543 -35.46 22.63 0.82
N LYS A 544 -36.16 23.66 1.30
CA LYS A 544 -35.84 24.32 2.57
C LYS A 544 -36.02 23.39 3.78
N HIS A 545 -37.08 22.59 3.81
CA HIS A 545 -37.29 21.60 4.86
C HIS A 545 -36.16 20.56 4.88
N ARG A 546 -35.81 19.98 3.72
CA ARG A 546 -34.70 19.02 3.58
C ARG A 546 -33.35 19.55 4.07
N ILE A 547 -33.03 20.81 3.82
CA ILE A 547 -31.78 21.43 4.31
C ILE A 547 -31.80 21.53 5.85
N ILE A 548 -32.94 21.83 6.47
CA ILE A 548 -33.07 21.86 7.94
C ILE A 548 -33.01 20.44 8.51
N GLU A 549 -33.66 19.45 7.89
CA GLU A 549 -33.59 18.03 8.27
C GLU A 549 -32.14 17.51 8.21
N GLU A 550 -31.43 17.77 7.11
CA GLU A 550 -30.02 17.42 6.90
C GLU A 550 -29.11 18.04 7.97
N TYR A 551 -29.19 19.36 8.21
CA TYR A 551 -28.39 20.02 9.25
C TYR A 551 -28.76 19.55 10.65
N THR A 552 -30.04 19.25 10.93
CA THR A 552 -30.48 18.69 12.21
C THR A 552 -29.87 17.29 12.45
N THR A 553 -29.86 16.43 11.43
CA THR A 553 -29.18 15.12 11.46
C THR A 553 -27.68 15.29 11.62
N LEU A 554 -27.05 16.22 10.89
CA LEU A 554 -25.61 16.47 10.96
C LEU A 554 -25.18 16.96 12.35
N ARG A 555 -25.96 17.86 12.97
CA ARG A 555 -25.74 18.30 14.36
C ARG A 555 -25.84 17.14 15.35
N LYS A 556 -26.76 16.18 15.15
CA LYS A 556 -26.86 14.97 15.99
C LYS A 556 -25.62 14.08 15.85
N HIS A 557 -25.17 13.79 14.62
CA HIS A 557 -23.95 13.02 14.37
C HIS A 557 -22.74 13.65 15.08
N ILE A 558 -22.57 14.96 14.92
CA ILE A 558 -21.46 15.69 15.54
C ILE A 558 -21.57 15.68 17.07
N ILE A 559 -22.73 16.00 17.65
CA ILE A 559 -22.93 15.96 19.11
C ILE A 559 -22.68 14.56 19.69
N ALA A 560 -22.95 13.49 18.94
CA ALA A 560 -22.64 12.14 19.38
C ALA A 560 -21.13 11.87 19.44
N VAL A 561 -20.37 12.30 18.43
CA VAL A 561 -18.89 12.22 18.42
C VAL A 561 -18.25 13.09 19.50
N LEU A 562 -18.78 14.28 19.79
CA LEU A 562 -18.27 15.11 20.89
C LEU A 562 -18.41 14.39 22.25
N LYS A 563 -19.57 13.76 22.49
CA LYS A 563 -19.81 12.93 23.68
C LYS A 563 -18.94 11.68 23.75
N GLU A 564 -18.72 10.99 22.62
CA GLU A 564 -17.76 9.87 22.48
C GLU A 564 -16.34 10.32 22.88
N TRP A 565 -16.01 11.59 22.65
CA TRP A 565 -14.75 12.21 23.04
C TRP A 565 -14.72 12.78 24.47
N ASP A 566 -15.73 12.51 25.29
CA ASP A 566 -15.82 12.89 26.71
C ASP A 566 -15.91 14.42 26.91
N LEU A 567 -16.60 15.12 25.98
CA LEU A 567 -16.64 16.57 25.78
C LEU A 567 -18.03 17.15 25.43
#